data_AF-A0A1D6FD87-F1
#
_entry.id   AF-A0A1D6FD87-F1
#
_cell.length_a   1.000
_cell.length_b   1.000
_cell.length_c   1.000
_cell.angle_alpha   90.00
_cell.angle_beta   90.00
_cell.angle_gamma   90.00
#
_symmetry.space_group_name_H-M   'P 1'
#
loop_
_entity.id
_entity.type
_entity.pdbx_description
1 polymer ?
#
loop_
_entity_poly.entity_id
_entity_poly.type
_entity_poly.pdbx_seq_one_letter_code
_entity_poly.pdbx_strand_id
1 'polypeptide(L)'
;MIRNQPLLWVLSIGFELMELTFRHMLPNFNECWWDSIVLDILICNWFGIWAGMKTVQYFDGRTYEWVGLSRQPNIISKVKRMLGQFTPAQWDKDEWQPTLGPWRFIQVLSLCVVFMAVELNTFFLKFCLWIPPRNPLVVYRLVLWWLIAIPTIREYNTYLQDSKPFKKVGSFCWLSLAICIVELLICIKFGHGLFPRSMPSWLVTFWSAVALLLALFVWTWKYRTVKRKRV
;
A
#
# COMPACT_ATOMS: atom_id res chain seq x y z
N MET A 1 7.16 -3.52 5.00
CA MET A 1 6.40 -2.39 4.42
C MET A 1 7.11 -1.94 3.15
N ILE A 2 6.41 -1.37 2.16
CA ILE A 2 6.96 -1.02 0.85
C ILE A 2 8.15 -0.05 1.01
N ARG A 3 9.36 -0.49 0.67
CA ARG A 3 10.60 0.31 0.76
C ARG A 3 10.98 0.89 -0.60
N ASN A 4 10.06 1.64 -1.20
CA ASN A 4 10.28 2.28 -2.49
C ASN A 4 9.62 3.65 -2.51
N GLN A 5 10.45 4.69 -2.49
CA GLN A 5 10.00 6.08 -2.40
C GLN A 5 9.04 6.47 -3.54
N PRO A 6 9.33 6.21 -4.82
CA PRO A 6 8.37 6.44 -5.90
C PRO A 6 7.01 5.75 -5.69
N LEU A 7 7.02 4.50 -5.23
CA LEU A 7 5.78 3.74 -5.01
C LEU A 7 4.97 4.31 -3.85
N LEU A 8 5.62 4.76 -2.77
CA LEU A 8 4.97 5.43 -1.65
C LEU A 8 4.36 6.78 -2.05
N TRP A 9 5.04 7.53 -2.92
CA TRP A 9 4.48 8.76 -3.51
C TRP A 9 3.25 8.49 -4.37
N VAL A 10 3.26 7.42 -5.17
CA VAL A 10 2.08 6.99 -5.94
C VAL A 10 0.92 6.63 -5.02
N LEU A 11 1.18 5.97 -3.89
CA LEU A 11 0.14 5.66 -2.90
C LEU A 11 -0.41 6.91 -2.21
N SER A 12 0.48 7.84 -1.83
CA SER A 12 0.11 9.13 -1.22
C SER A 12 -0.77 9.95 -2.16
N ILE A 13 -0.31 10.25 -3.38
CA ILE A 13 -1.09 11.00 -4.37
C ILE A 13 -2.35 10.23 -4.78
N GLY A 14 -2.24 8.90 -4.89
CA GLY A 14 -3.36 8.04 -5.22
C GLY A 14 -4.49 8.15 -4.20
N PHE A 15 -4.16 8.17 -2.92
CA PHE A 15 -5.15 8.31 -1.86
C PHE A 15 -5.89 9.66 -1.91
N GLU A 16 -5.18 10.78 -2.10
CA GLU A 16 -5.82 12.09 -2.30
C GLU A 16 -6.77 12.10 -3.52
N LEU A 17 -6.37 11.43 -4.60
CA LEU A 17 -7.22 11.28 -5.79
C LEU A 17 -8.49 10.45 -5.49
N MET A 18 -8.38 9.45 -4.60
CA MET A 18 -9.53 8.67 -4.13
C MET A 18 -10.47 9.54 -3.27
N GLU A 19 -9.94 10.38 -2.39
CA GLU A 19 -10.75 11.32 -1.60
C GLU A 19 -11.50 12.30 -2.52
N LEU A 20 -10.81 12.90 -3.48
CA LEU A 20 -11.42 13.76 -4.50
C LEU A 20 -12.51 13.02 -5.30
N THR A 21 -12.29 11.75 -5.61
CA THR A 21 -13.26 10.91 -6.33
C THR A 21 -14.50 10.66 -5.47
N PHE A 22 -14.33 10.35 -4.19
CA PHE A 22 -15.41 9.91 -3.30
C PHE A 22 -16.02 10.99 -2.40
N ARG A 23 -15.57 12.25 -2.49
CA ARG A 23 -16.15 13.40 -1.76
C ARG A 23 -17.65 13.62 -1.98
N HIS A 24 -18.18 13.14 -3.11
CA HIS A 24 -19.61 13.23 -3.40
C HIS A 24 -20.45 12.20 -2.61
N MET A 25 -19.82 11.11 -2.15
CA MET A 25 -20.44 10.05 -1.35
C MET A 25 -20.21 10.26 0.15
N LEU A 26 -19.00 10.68 0.53
CA LEU A 26 -18.60 10.82 1.93
C LEU A 26 -18.29 12.29 2.25
N PRO A 27 -19.02 12.92 3.20
CA PRO A 27 -18.78 14.32 3.56
C PRO A 27 -17.43 14.53 4.25
N ASN A 28 -16.84 13.48 4.83
CA ASN A 28 -15.52 13.54 5.46
C ASN A 28 -14.42 13.91 4.45
N PHE A 29 -14.56 13.54 3.17
CA PHE A 29 -13.56 13.80 2.14
C PHE A 29 -13.74 15.17 1.46
N ASN A 30 -14.61 16.03 2.00
CA ASN A 30 -14.84 17.37 1.44
C ASN A 30 -13.93 18.40 2.12
N GLU A 31 -12.62 18.20 1.94
CA GLU A 31 -11.57 19.04 2.51
C GLU A 31 -11.16 20.16 1.53
N CYS A 32 -10.36 21.11 2.02
CA CYS A 32 -9.88 22.19 1.18
C CYS A 32 -8.84 21.68 0.19
N TRP A 33 -8.93 22.11 -1.07
CA TRP A 33 -7.99 21.67 -2.12
C TRP A 33 -6.51 21.95 -1.77
N TRP A 34 -6.23 23.00 -1.00
CA TRP A 34 -4.88 23.36 -0.60
C TRP A 34 -4.37 22.48 0.53
N ASP A 35 -5.25 21.92 1.37
CA ASP A 35 -4.91 21.05 2.49
C ASP A 35 -4.37 19.72 1.93
N SER A 36 -5.16 19.08 1.05
CA SER A 36 -4.78 17.85 0.34
C SER A 36 -3.45 17.97 -0.43
N ILE A 37 -3.15 19.14 -1.02
CA ILE A 37 -1.92 19.34 -1.81
C ILE A 37 -0.74 19.72 -0.91
N VAL A 38 -0.90 20.75 -0.08
CA VAL A 38 0.23 21.34 0.65
C VAL A 38 0.49 20.60 1.95
N LEU A 39 -0.56 20.33 2.72
CA LEU A 39 -0.41 19.71 4.03
C LEU A 39 -0.20 18.20 3.87
N ASP A 40 -1.06 17.51 3.12
CA ASP A 40 -1.00 16.05 3.05
C ASP A 40 0.11 15.55 2.13
N ILE A 41 0.10 15.93 0.84
CA ILE A 41 1.11 15.45 -0.12
C ILE A 41 2.50 16.01 0.20
N LEU A 42 2.65 17.34 0.31
CA LEU A 42 3.97 17.97 0.35
C LEU A 42 4.62 17.99 1.73
N ILE A 43 3.84 18.03 2.81
CA ILE A 43 4.39 18.12 4.18
C ILE A 43 4.31 16.77 4.87
N CYS A 44 3.12 16.27 5.20
CA CYS A 44 2.91 15.10 6.03
C CYS A 44 3.42 13.82 5.36
N ASN A 45 2.98 13.54 4.14
CA ASN A 45 3.36 12.33 3.42
C ASN A 45 4.83 12.38 2.99
N TRP A 46 5.31 13.53 2.49
CA TRP A 46 6.73 13.69 2.19
C TRP A 46 7.62 13.47 3.40
N PHE A 47 7.29 14.10 4.54
CA PHE A 47 8.07 13.96 5.77
C PHE A 47 8.02 12.52 6.30
N GLY A 48 6.85 11.88 6.28
CA GLY A 48 6.70 10.47 6.68
C GLY A 48 7.52 9.52 5.80
N ILE A 49 7.47 9.70 4.48
CA ILE A 49 8.29 8.92 3.54
C ILE A 49 9.77 9.18 3.78
N TRP A 50 10.19 10.45 3.91
CA TRP A 50 11.59 10.81 4.16
C TRP A 50 12.10 10.20 5.48
N ALA A 51 11.35 10.35 6.57
CA ALA A 51 11.69 9.83 7.88
C ALA A 51 11.76 8.30 7.84
N GLY A 52 10.76 7.64 7.26
CA GLY A 52 10.74 6.18 7.12
C GLY A 52 11.93 5.65 6.31
N MET A 53 12.25 6.29 5.19
CA MET A 53 13.42 5.92 4.37
C MET A 53 14.75 6.13 5.14
N LYS A 54 14.86 7.20 5.92
CA LYS A 54 16.03 7.44 6.79
C LYS A 54 16.15 6.42 7.90
N THR A 55 15.04 6.02 8.52
CA THR A 55 15.02 4.96 9.53
C THR A 55 15.51 3.64 8.94
N VAL A 56 15.03 3.25 7.75
CA VAL A 56 15.49 2.03 7.08
C VAL A 56 17.00 2.09 6.78
N GLN A 57 17.49 3.21 6.24
CA GLN A 57 18.93 3.40 5.99
C GLN A 57 19.78 3.30 7.28
N TYR A 58 19.28 3.83 8.39
CA TYR A 58 19.96 3.76 9.68
C TYR A 58 20.14 2.32 10.18
N PHE A 59 19.15 1.45 9.95
CA PHE A 59 19.20 0.04 10.35
C PHE A 59 19.91 -0.88 9.33
N ASP A 60 19.87 -0.57 8.02
CA ASP A 60 20.55 -1.34 6.96
C ASP A 60 22.09 -1.30 7.10
N GLY A 61 22.64 -0.24 7.68
CA GLY A 61 24.09 -0.06 7.88
C GLY A 61 24.71 -0.75 9.11
N ARG A 62 23.94 -1.52 9.90
CA ARG A 62 24.45 -2.17 11.12
C ARG A 62 24.64 -3.67 10.89
N THR A 63 25.89 -4.10 10.77
CA THR A 63 26.24 -5.54 10.84
C THR A 63 26.18 -6.01 12.30
N TYR A 64 25.37 -7.03 12.58
CA TYR A 64 25.24 -7.60 13.92
C TYR A 64 26.19 -8.79 14.10
N GLU A 65 27.15 -8.68 15.01
CA GLU A 65 27.97 -9.83 15.41
C GLU A 65 27.22 -10.72 16.41
N TRP A 66 26.97 -11.97 16.03
CA TRP A 66 26.28 -12.98 16.82
C TRP A 66 27.19 -13.63 17.88
N VAL A 67 27.62 -12.84 18.86
CA VAL A 67 28.30 -13.33 20.08
C VAL A 67 27.27 -13.70 21.18
N GLY A 68 27.54 -14.72 22.00
CA GLY A 68 26.60 -15.16 23.05
C GLY A 68 26.26 -14.10 24.10
N LEU A 69 25.02 -14.11 24.64
CA LEU A 69 24.53 -13.18 25.67
C LEU A 69 25.39 -13.17 26.95
N SER A 70 26.05 -14.31 27.24
CA SER A 70 26.91 -14.49 28.41
C SER A 70 28.20 -13.67 28.38
N ARG A 71 28.66 -13.26 27.19
CA ARG A 71 29.90 -12.47 27.02
C ARG A 71 29.71 -10.96 27.19
N GLN A 72 28.49 -10.48 27.45
CA GLN A 72 28.25 -9.04 27.62
C GLN A 72 28.40 -8.59 29.08
N PRO A 73 29.26 -7.59 29.37
CA PRO A 73 29.60 -7.20 30.74
C PRO A 73 28.48 -6.43 31.46
N ASN A 74 27.66 -5.66 30.72
CA ASN A 74 26.68 -4.74 31.31
C ASN A 74 25.23 -5.16 31.04
N ILE A 75 24.35 -4.93 32.02
CA ILE A 75 22.90 -5.19 31.93
C ILE A 75 22.25 -4.35 30.82
N ILE A 76 22.66 -3.08 30.66
CA ILE A 76 22.18 -2.21 29.57
C ILE A 76 22.53 -2.79 28.20
N SER A 77 23.73 -3.37 28.05
CA SER A 77 24.13 -4.04 26.82
C SER A 77 23.27 -5.28 26.56
N LYS A 78 22.95 -6.07 27.60
CA LYS A 78 22.06 -7.24 27.48
C LYS A 78 20.66 -6.85 27.03
N VAL A 79 20.06 -5.80 27.62
CA VAL A 79 18.73 -5.31 27.21
C VAL A 79 18.76 -4.76 25.78
N LYS A 80 19.77 -3.95 25.43
CA LYS A 80 19.96 -3.44 24.07
C LYS A 80 20.10 -4.58 23.05
N ARG A 81 20.78 -5.66 23.43
CA ARG A 81 20.96 -6.85 22.58
C ARG A 81 19.67 -7.67 22.46
N MET A 82 18.91 -7.84 23.53
CA MET A 82 17.60 -8.49 23.51
C MET A 82 16.65 -7.74 22.57
N LEU A 83 16.63 -6.41 22.64
CA LEU A 83 15.85 -5.58 21.71
C LEU A 83 16.37 -5.69 20.27
N GLY A 84 17.68 -5.82 20.07
CA GLY A 84 18.29 -6.06 18.76
C GLY A 84 18.01 -7.43 18.15
N GLN A 85 17.59 -8.44 18.92
CA GLN A 85 17.17 -9.73 18.37
C GLN A 85 15.80 -9.66 17.67
N PHE A 86 14.99 -8.66 17.99
CA PHE A 86 13.74 -8.39 17.28
C PHE A 86 13.98 -7.62 15.96
N THR A 87 15.22 -7.19 15.68
CA THR A 87 15.60 -6.64 14.37
C THR A 87 16.17 -7.73 13.46
N PRO A 88 15.79 -7.79 12.17
CA PRO A 88 16.25 -8.82 11.26
C PRO A 88 17.77 -8.74 11.02
N ALA A 89 18.39 -9.90 10.75
CA ALA A 89 19.84 -10.02 10.52
C ALA A 89 20.32 -9.27 9.27
N GLN A 90 19.46 -9.15 8.26
CA GLN A 90 19.70 -8.40 7.03
C GLN A 90 18.40 -7.73 6.59
N TRP A 91 18.51 -6.47 6.17
CA TRP A 91 17.40 -5.73 5.58
C TRP A 91 17.39 -5.94 4.06
N ASP A 92 16.74 -7.00 3.58
CA ASP A 92 16.63 -7.31 2.13
C ASP A 92 16.04 -6.12 1.37
N LYS A 93 16.62 -5.64 0.27
CA LYS A 93 16.05 -4.50 -0.47
C LYS A 93 14.85 -4.93 -1.31
N ASP A 94 13.71 -4.24 -1.16
CA ASP A 94 12.52 -4.54 -1.96
C ASP A 94 12.65 -3.93 -3.38
N GLU A 95 13.10 -4.73 -4.33
CA GLU A 95 13.20 -4.29 -5.73
C GLU A 95 11.88 -4.50 -6.50
N TRP A 96 11.04 -3.46 -6.53
CA TRP A 96 9.76 -3.50 -7.23
C TRP A 96 9.90 -3.40 -8.77
N GLN A 97 10.80 -2.53 -9.24
CA GLN A 97 11.17 -2.34 -10.66
C GLN A 97 9.97 -2.44 -11.65
N PRO A 98 8.98 -1.54 -11.55
CA PRO A 98 7.75 -1.61 -12.34
C PRO A 98 7.99 -1.43 -13.85
N THR A 99 9.11 -0.84 -14.24
CA THR A 99 9.48 -0.52 -15.63
C THR A 99 10.16 -1.66 -16.39
N LEU A 100 10.41 -2.82 -15.76
CA LEU A 100 11.10 -3.94 -16.43
C LEU A 100 10.23 -4.65 -17.48
N GLY A 101 8.91 -4.63 -17.33
CA GLY A 101 8.02 -5.25 -18.29
C GLY A 101 6.55 -4.93 -18.04
N PRO A 102 5.72 -5.02 -19.09
CA PRO A 102 4.32 -4.64 -19.01
C PRO A 102 3.53 -5.48 -18.00
N TRP A 103 3.86 -6.77 -17.85
CA TRP A 103 3.20 -7.63 -16.87
C TRP A 103 3.57 -7.27 -15.42
N ARG A 104 4.86 -7.01 -15.16
CA ARG A 104 5.34 -6.57 -13.84
C ARG A 104 4.72 -5.22 -13.46
N PHE A 105 4.56 -4.32 -14.42
CA PHE A 105 3.86 -3.05 -14.22
C PHE A 105 2.42 -3.26 -13.73
N ILE A 106 1.63 -4.12 -14.41
CA ILE A 106 0.25 -4.42 -14.00
C ILE A 106 0.22 -5.04 -12.59
N GLN A 107 1.15 -5.93 -12.28
CA GLN A 107 1.23 -6.55 -10.96
C GLN A 107 1.50 -5.50 -9.86
N VAL A 108 2.51 -4.65 -10.03
CA VAL A 108 2.79 -3.55 -9.07
C VAL A 108 1.60 -2.58 -8.97
N LEU A 109 0.97 -2.25 -10.09
CA LEU A 109 -0.24 -1.41 -10.11
C LEU A 109 -1.40 -2.06 -9.34
N SER A 110 -1.59 -3.38 -9.48
CA SER A 110 -2.62 -4.11 -8.75
C SER A 110 -2.42 -4.05 -7.23
N LEU A 111 -1.17 -4.09 -6.77
CA LEU A 111 -0.85 -3.91 -5.35
C LEU A 111 -1.27 -2.52 -4.86
N CYS A 112 -1.00 -1.47 -5.65
CA CYS A 112 -1.44 -0.11 -5.31
C CYS A 112 -2.96 0.00 -5.21
N VAL A 113 -3.68 -0.60 -6.16
CA VAL A 113 -5.15 -0.59 -6.17
C VAL A 113 -5.72 -1.30 -4.94
N VAL A 114 -5.18 -2.47 -4.57
CA VAL A 114 -5.60 -3.19 -3.36
C VAL A 114 -5.30 -2.37 -2.10
N PHE A 115 -4.12 -1.76 -2.02
CA PHE A 115 -3.77 -0.89 -0.88
C PHE A 115 -4.75 0.27 -0.73
N MET A 116 -5.04 0.98 -1.82
CA MET A 116 -6.02 2.08 -1.81
C MET A 116 -7.43 1.58 -1.45
N ALA A 117 -7.83 0.39 -1.90
CA ALA A 117 -9.13 -0.18 -1.56
C ALA A 117 -9.24 -0.50 -0.06
N VAL A 118 -8.19 -1.04 0.56
CA VAL A 118 -8.14 -1.31 2.01
C VAL A 118 -8.28 -0.03 2.83
N GLU A 119 -7.55 1.02 2.44
CA GLU A 119 -7.63 2.33 3.09
C GLU A 119 -9.03 2.93 2.94
N LEU A 120 -9.56 2.92 1.72
CA LEU A 120 -10.89 3.45 1.42
C LEU A 120 -12.00 2.69 2.17
N ASN A 121 -11.91 1.36 2.25
CA ASN A 121 -12.83 0.53 3.02
C ASN A 121 -12.89 0.95 4.50
N THR A 122 -11.81 1.49 5.08
CA THR A 122 -11.81 2.03 6.45
C THR A 122 -12.90 3.09 6.63
N PHE A 123 -12.97 4.03 5.69
CA PHE A 123 -13.88 5.16 5.74
C PHE A 123 -15.31 4.73 5.40
N PHE A 124 -15.47 3.88 4.38
CA PHE A 124 -16.78 3.37 3.99
C PHE A 124 -17.39 2.48 5.06
N LEU A 125 -16.64 1.56 5.66
CA LEU A 125 -17.16 0.71 6.74
C LEU A 125 -17.60 1.55 7.94
N LYS A 126 -16.79 2.54 8.33
CA LYS A 126 -17.15 3.47 9.40
C LYS A 126 -18.47 4.18 9.11
N PHE A 127 -18.66 4.64 7.88
CA PHE A 127 -19.87 5.35 7.46
C PHE A 127 -21.08 4.42 7.33
N CYS A 128 -20.97 3.32 6.56
CA CYS A 128 -22.07 2.39 6.30
C CYS A 128 -22.56 1.68 7.57
N LEU A 129 -21.68 1.40 8.53
CA LEU A 129 -22.02 0.77 9.81
C LEU A 129 -22.31 1.78 10.93
N TRP A 130 -22.35 3.09 10.63
CA TRP A 130 -22.63 4.15 11.60
C TRP A 130 -21.74 4.10 12.86
N ILE A 131 -20.45 3.77 12.67
CA ILE A 131 -19.51 3.64 13.79
C ILE A 131 -19.12 5.03 14.28
N PRO A 132 -19.35 5.36 15.58
CA PRO A 132 -19.02 6.68 16.10
C PRO A 132 -17.49 6.87 16.15
N PRO A 133 -16.97 8.10 15.97
CA PRO A 133 -15.53 8.36 15.90
C PRO A 133 -14.74 7.93 17.15
N ARG A 134 -15.39 7.88 18.32
CA ARG A 134 -14.76 7.49 19.59
C ARG A 134 -14.60 5.98 19.75
N ASN A 135 -15.16 5.18 18.86
CA ASN A 135 -15.12 3.73 18.97
C ASN A 135 -13.74 3.20 18.53
N PRO A 136 -13.04 2.41 19.38
CA PRO A 136 -11.72 1.87 19.05
C PRO A 136 -11.73 0.81 17.94
N LEU A 137 -12.88 0.34 17.45
CA LEU A 137 -12.97 -0.67 16.39
C LEU A 137 -12.17 -0.31 15.14
N VAL A 138 -12.19 0.95 14.71
CA VAL A 138 -11.40 1.42 13.56
C VAL A 138 -9.90 1.28 13.86
N VAL A 139 -9.48 1.62 15.08
CA VAL A 139 -8.08 1.51 15.52
C VAL A 139 -7.65 0.04 15.55
N TYR A 140 -8.46 -0.86 16.12
CA TYR A 140 -8.16 -2.29 16.13
C TYR A 140 -8.04 -2.86 14.72
N ARG A 141 -8.93 -2.44 13.81
CA ARG A 141 -8.84 -2.82 12.40
C ARG A 141 -7.53 -2.34 11.76
N LEU A 142 -7.13 -1.08 11.98
CA LEU A 142 -5.88 -0.54 11.46
C LEU A 142 -4.66 -1.29 11.99
N VAL A 143 -4.66 -1.66 13.27
CA VAL A 143 -3.58 -2.47 13.88
C VAL A 143 -3.53 -3.87 13.25
N LEU A 144 -4.67 -4.53 13.06
CA LEU A 144 -4.73 -5.84 12.39
C LEU A 144 -4.24 -5.77 10.95
N TRP A 145 -4.67 -4.76 10.19
CA TRP A 145 -4.20 -4.53 8.82
C TRP A 145 -2.71 -4.24 8.77
N TRP A 146 -2.19 -3.45 9.71
CA TRP A 146 -0.75 -3.19 9.82
C TRP A 146 0.04 -4.48 10.06
N LEU A 147 -0.42 -5.36 10.96
CA LEU A 147 0.22 -6.66 11.24
C LEU A 147 0.18 -7.60 10.03
N ILE A 148 -0.93 -7.66 9.29
CA ILE A 148 -1.10 -8.53 8.11
C ILE A 148 -0.35 -7.97 6.90
N ALA A 149 -0.27 -6.65 6.75
CA ALA A 149 0.36 -6.01 5.61
C ALA A 149 1.88 -6.29 5.55
N ILE A 150 2.55 -6.40 6.69
CA ILE A 150 4.00 -6.67 6.75
C ILE A 150 4.38 -8.00 6.04
N PRO A 151 3.85 -9.17 6.44
CA PRO A 151 4.13 -10.43 5.75
C PRO A 151 3.54 -10.45 4.34
N THR A 152 2.36 -9.85 4.12
CA THR A 152 1.71 -9.80 2.79
C THR A 152 2.59 -9.11 1.74
N ILE A 153 3.11 -7.92 2.04
CA ILE A 153 3.96 -7.17 1.12
C ILE A 153 5.25 -7.95 0.83
N ARG A 154 5.82 -8.62 1.84
CA ARG A 154 7.03 -9.43 1.67
C ARG A 154 6.77 -10.64 0.77
N GLU A 155 5.71 -11.40 1.03
CA GLU A 155 5.32 -12.54 0.19
C GLU A 155 5.05 -12.10 -1.26
N TYR A 156 4.36 -10.98 -1.44
CA TYR A 156 4.05 -10.45 -2.76
C TYR A 156 5.32 -10.00 -3.51
N ASN A 157 6.24 -9.30 -2.84
CA ASN A 157 7.51 -8.91 -3.45
C ASN A 157 8.34 -10.15 -3.85
N THR A 158 8.45 -11.16 -2.98
CA THR A 158 9.12 -12.43 -3.31
C THR A 158 8.47 -13.12 -4.51
N TYR A 159 7.13 -13.12 -4.59
CA TYR A 159 6.40 -13.65 -5.75
C TYR A 159 6.73 -12.92 -7.07
N LEU A 160 6.92 -11.60 -7.02
CA LEU A 160 7.32 -10.81 -8.20
C LEU A 160 8.77 -11.09 -8.63
N GLN A 161 9.66 -11.33 -7.67
CA GLN A 161 11.08 -11.60 -7.93
C GLN A 161 11.36 -13.05 -8.34
N ASP A 162 10.54 -14.00 -7.88
CA ASP A 162 10.75 -15.41 -8.21
C ASP A 162 10.56 -15.66 -9.72
N SER A 163 11.57 -16.27 -10.35
CA SER A 163 11.59 -16.61 -11.77
C SER A 163 11.19 -18.07 -12.05
N LYS A 164 10.78 -18.81 -11.01
CA LYS A 164 10.37 -20.21 -11.16
C LYS A 164 9.13 -20.36 -12.06
N PRO A 165 9.02 -21.48 -12.80
CA PRO A 165 7.91 -21.74 -13.73
C PRO A 165 6.56 -21.90 -13.02
N PHE A 166 6.55 -22.40 -11.78
CA PHE A 166 5.34 -22.54 -10.97
C PHE A 166 5.35 -21.55 -9.81
N LYS A 167 4.74 -20.39 -10.00
CA LYS A 167 4.65 -19.35 -8.97
C LYS A 167 3.39 -19.55 -8.14
N LYS A 168 3.54 -19.65 -6.83
CA LYS A 168 2.41 -19.63 -5.88
C LYS A 168 2.40 -18.31 -5.13
N VAL A 169 1.24 -17.67 -5.10
CA VAL A 169 1.00 -16.50 -4.25
C VAL A 169 0.90 -16.97 -2.80
N GLY A 170 1.56 -16.27 -1.88
CA GLY A 170 1.62 -16.65 -0.47
C GLY A 170 0.26 -16.58 0.25
N SER A 171 0.16 -17.28 1.37
CA SER A 171 -1.10 -17.43 2.11
C SER A 171 -1.59 -16.09 2.69
N PHE A 172 -0.69 -15.21 3.14
CA PHE A 172 -1.09 -13.90 3.66
C PHE A 172 -1.61 -12.98 2.56
N CYS A 173 -1.07 -13.09 1.34
CA CYS A 173 -1.61 -12.38 0.18
C CYS A 173 -3.06 -12.78 -0.12
N TRP A 174 -3.36 -14.09 -0.10
CA TRP A 174 -4.72 -14.58 -0.30
C TRP A 174 -5.67 -14.17 0.83
N LEU A 175 -5.20 -14.27 2.08
CA LEU A 175 -5.97 -13.85 3.25
C LEU A 175 -6.30 -12.36 3.18
N SER A 176 -5.29 -11.52 2.91
CA SER A 176 -5.46 -10.07 2.77
C SER A 176 -6.44 -9.71 1.65
N LEU A 177 -6.34 -10.39 0.49
CA LEU A 177 -7.26 -10.19 -0.61
C LEU A 177 -8.69 -10.60 -0.25
N ALA A 178 -8.86 -11.73 0.44
CA ALA A 178 -10.17 -12.19 0.90
C ALA A 178 -10.81 -11.21 1.89
N ILE A 179 -10.03 -10.70 2.87
CA ILE A 179 -10.52 -9.68 3.81
C ILE A 179 -10.93 -8.41 3.07
N CYS A 180 -10.10 -7.91 2.15
CA CYS A 180 -10.41 -6.73 1.35
C CYS A 180 -11.72 -6.89 0.54
N ILE A 181 -11.93 -8.07 -0.07
CA ILE A 181 -13.16 -8.37 -0.82
C ILE A 181 -14.37 -8.41 0.12
N VAL A 182 -14.26 -9.09 1.26
CA VAL A 182 -15.37 -9.17 2.23
C VAL A 182 -15.75 -7.80 2.74
N GLU A 183 -14.77 -6.96 3.10
CA GLU A 183 -15.01 -5.58 3.52
C GLU A 183 -15.71 -4.75 2.44
N LEU A 184 -15.27 -4.89 1.18
CA LEU A 184 -15.90 -4.21 0.05
C LEU A 184 -17.35 -4.67 -0.14
N LEU A 185 -17.62 -5.97 -0.04
CA LEU A 185 -18.97 -6.53 -0.15
C LEU A 185 -19.89 -6.04 0.96
N ILE A 186 -19.37 -5.90 2.19
CA ILE A 186 -20.10 -5.29 3.30
C ILE A 186 -20.43 -3.83 2.96
N CYS A 187 -19.47 -3.05 2.46
CA CYS A 187 -19.70 -1.66 2.07
C CYS A 187 -20.78 -1.53 0.99
N ILE A 188 -20.78 -2.40 -0.03
CA ILE A 188 -21.78 -2.40 -1.10
C ILE A 188 -23.16 -2.79 -0.54
N LYS A 189 -23.23 -3.86 0.26
CA LYS A 189 -24.49 -4.38 0.80
C LYS A 189 -25.17 -3.38 1.74
N PHE A 190 -24.41 -2.81 2.68
CA PHE A 190 -24.95 -1.87 3.67
C PHE A 190 -24.93 -0.41 3.18
N GLY A 191 -24.22 -0.11 2.10
CA GLY A 191 -24.21 1.21 1.46
C GLY A 191 -25.44 1.52 0.61
N HIS A 192 -26.28 0.52 0.33
CA HIS A 192 -27.44 0.68 -0.54
C HIS A 192 -28.44 1.71 0.04
N GLY A 193 -28.69 2.78 -0.70
CA GLY A 193 -29.60 3.86 -0.28
C GLY A 193 -28.98 4.93 0.62
N LEU A 194 -27.71 4.79 1.02
CA LEU A 194 -27.02 5.81 1.83
C LEU A 194 -26.42 6.96 0.98
N PHE A 195 -26.24 6.74 -0.32
CA PHE A 195 -25.58 7.68 -1.23
C PHE A 195 -26.59 8.26 -2.25
N PRO A 196 -27.24 9.39 -1.94
CA PRO A 196 -28.27 9.96 -2.81
C PRO A 196 -27.71 10.66 -4.04
N ARG A 197 -26.42 11.07 -4.01
CA ARG A 197 -25.75 11.74 -5.12
C ARG A 197 -25.07 10.72 -6.01
N SER A 198 -25.45 10.68 -7.28
CA SER A 198 -24.76 9.90 -8.30
C SER A 198 -23.36 10.46 -8.55
N MET A 199 -22.50 9.62 -9.12
CA MET A 199 -21.14 10.00 -9.49
C MET A 199 -21.18 11.11 -10.57
N PRO A 200 -20.57 12.28 -10.32
CA PRO A 200 -20.51 13.38 -11.28
C PRO A 200 -19.96 12.94 -12.63
N SER A 201 -20.56 13.39 -13.74
CA SER A 201 -20.18 12.98 -15.09
C SER A 201 -18.70 13.25 -15.41
N TRP A 202 -18.14 14.35 -14.90
CA TRP A 202 -16.71 14.67 -15.10
C TRP A 202 -15.78 13.63 -14.49
N LEU A 203 -16.15 13.03 -13.34
CA LEU A 203 -15.38 11.95 -12.70
C LEU A 203 -15.48 10.67 -13.52
N VAL A 204 -16.68 10.35 -14.03
CA VAL A 204 -16.87 9.20 -14.94
C VAL A 204 -15.99 9.36 -16.17
N THR A 205 -15.99 10.53 -16.81
CA THR A 205 -15.15 10.78 -18.00
C THR A 205 -13.66 10.74 -17.66
N PHE A 206 -13.25 11.28 -16.50
CA PHE A 206 -11.87 11.27 -16.06
C PHE A 206 -11.34 9.85 -15.87
N TRP A 207 -12.03 9.03 -15.08
CA TRP A 207 -11.60 7.64 -14.84
C TRP A 207 -11.71 6.76 -16.08
N SER A 208 -12.71 6.99 -16.94
CA SER A 208 -12.81 6.31 -18.24
C SER A 208 -11.63 6.64 -19.16
N ALA A 209 -11.23 7.92 -19.21
CA ALA A 209 -10.07 8.36 -19.98
C ALA A 209 -8.77 7.77 -19.42
N VAL A 210 -8.59 7.78 -18.10
CA VAL A 210 -7.42 7.18 -17.43
C VAL A 210 -7.32 5.68 -17.74
N ALA A 211 -8.43 4.95 -17.63
CA ALA A 211 -8.47 3.51 -17.93
C ALA A 211 -8.11 3.24 -19.40
N LEU A 212 -8.65 4.03 -20.34
CA LEU A 212 -8.34 3.91 -21.76
C LEU A 212 -6.86 4.20 -22.04
N LEU A 213 -6.31 5.28 -21.48
CA LEU A 213 -4.91 5.67 -21.67
C LEU A 213 -3.95 4.63 -21.08
N LEU A 214 -4.26 4.09 -19.90
CA LEU A 214 -3.49 3.00 -19.28
C LEU A 214 -3.52 1.73 -20.14
N ALA A 215 -4.68 1.36 -20.66
CA ALA A 215 -4.82 0.20 -21.56
C ALA A 215 -4.00 0.39 -22.84
N LEU A 216 -4.08 1.57 -23.48
CA LEU A 216 -3.30 1.90 -24.66
C LEU A 216 -1.78 1.92 -24.37
N PHE A 217 -1.37 2.47 -23.24
CA PHE A 217 0.03 2.48 -22.81
C PHE A 217 0.58 1.06 -22.61
N VAL A 218 -0.13 0.22 -21.87
CA VAL A 218 0.27 -1.18 -21.66
C VAL A 218 0.28 -1.96 -22.96
N TRP A 219 -0.73 -1.75 -23.82
CA TRP A 219 -0.82 -2.40 -25.13
C TRP A 219 0.35 -2.03 -26.04
N THR A 220 0.62 -0.73 -26.20
CA THR A 220 1.73 -0.23 -27.03
C THR A 220 3.08 -0.69 -26.52
N TRP A 221 3.28 -0.73 -25.20
CA TRP A 221 4.51 -1.24 -24.60
C TRP A 221 4.66 -2.76 -24.81
N LYS A 222 3.58 -3.54 -24.63
CA LYS A 222 3.57 -4.98 -24.95
C LYS A 222 3.89 -5.22 -26.43
N TYR A 223 3.29 -4.43 -27.32
CA TYR A 223 3.56 -4.52 -28.76
C TYR A 223 5.03 -4.23 -29.09
N ARG A 224 5.61 -3.15 -28.53
CA ARG A 224 7.03 -2.78 -28.72
C ARG A 224 7.98 -3.85 -28.18
N THR A 225 7.69 -4.45 -27.03
CA THR A 225 8.53 -5.50 -26.45
C THR A 225 8.48 -6.79 -27.26
N VAL A 226 7.30 -7.19 -27.79
CA VAL A 226 7.19 -8.33 -28.70
C VAL A 226 7.93 -8.07 -30.01
N LYS A 227 7.79 -6.87 -30.60
CA LYS A 227 8.49 -6.50 -31.85
C LYS A 227 10.02 -6.56 -31.67
N ARG A 228 10.56 -6.05 -30.57
CA ARG A 228 12.00 -6.12 -30.25
C ARG A 228 12.53 -7.54 -30.04
N LYS A 229 11.69 -8.51 -29.68
CA LYS A 229 12.09 -9.92 -29.53
C LYS A 229 12.06 -10.71 -30.85
N ARG A 230 11.43 -10.17 -31.90
CA ARG A 230 11.35 -10.80 -33.23
C ARG A 230 12.44 -10.33 -34.20
N VAL A 231 13.11 -9.22 -33.89
CA VAL A 231 14.33 -8.73 -34.57
C VAL A 231 15.53 -9.29 -33.82
#